data_AF-A0A5S5CCP6-F1
#
_entry.id   AF-A0A5S5CCP6-F1
#
_cell.length_a   1.000
_cell.length_b   1.000
_cell.length_c   1.000
_cell.angle_alpha   90.00
_cell.angle_beta   90.00
_cell.angle_gamma   90.00
#
_symmetry.space_group_name_H-M   'P 1'
#
loop_
_entity.id
_entity.type
_entity.pdbx_description
1 polymer ?
#
loop_
_entity_poly.entity_id
_entity_poly.type
_entity_poly.pdbx_seq_one_letter_code
_entity_poly.pdbx_strand_id
1 'polypeptide(L)'
;MNSFNRVLILGTGPATIQLAVTLTNKLNCPVGIAGRESVRSESFFAALKESDHRVRVHIQNEKHGQMQGECAIEHVYRGYGTITGEWDTLIMAVTADAYVAVLKQIDVELLQQVKCIVLLSPTFGSNALIRHFMRDIQPAVELISFSTYFGATRWAGDRPSDQVITTAVKKKVFVGSTHGRSPAVVLLGELCDKLGTTLEAMQSPMAAESRNISLFVHPPLFMNEFSLGAVFGEAHAKKYVYKMFPEGPITQSLIRDMLEAWKEMMSMLDRLGIERINLLKFMTDDNYPVRPESLSRHDIDNFMQLEAIHQEYLVYVRYTSLLIDPFSEPDRNGRYFDFSAVPIRQIFVDKEGYWDIPRMPKEDYYRTKIIQGLARYLGLSSPTIDKFIATYEGSLERASLALRGQKVSDAFAVHRFEDDLKMICSEIETRKQPIGGT
;
A
#
# COMPACT_ATOMS: atom_id res chain seq x y z
N MET A 1 23.38 0.96 18.21
CA MET A 1 23.08 2.42 18.23
C MET A 1 21.58 2.58 18.03
N ASN A 2 20.90 3.41 18.83
CA ASN A 2 19.44 3.49 18.82
C ASN A 2 18.93 4.19 17.57
N SER A 3 18.24 3.45 16.69
CA SER A 3 17.34 4.00 15.68
C SER A 3 16.11 4.60 16.38
N PHE A 4 15.40 5.55 15.76
CA PHE A 4 14.18 6.21 16.30
C PHE A 4 14.35 7.23 17.46
N ASN A 5 15.51 7.91 17.62
CA ASN A 5 15.55 9.06 18.56
C ASN A 5 14.94 10.33 17.95
N ARG A 6 15.18 10.57 16.65
CA ARG A 6 14.47 11.61 15.87
C ARG A 6 13.89 10.99 14.60
N VAL A 7 12.58 11.10 14.41
CA VAL A 7 11.87 10.50 13.28
C VAL A 7 11.28 11.57 12.37
N LEU A 8 11.59 11.49 11.08
CA LEU A 8 10.96 12.32 10.06
C LEU A 8 9.97 11.49 9.24
N ILE A 9 8.70 11.88 9.25
CA ILE A 9 7.66 11.22 8.44
C ILE A 9 7.50 11.97 7.12
N LEU A 10 7.71 11.27 6.02
CA LEU A 10 7.63 11.81 4.66
C LEU A 10 6.25 11.50 4.08
N GLY A 11 5.37 12.51 4.02
CA GLY A 11 4.00 12.41 3.53
C GLY A 11 3.03 13.23 4.39
N THR A 12 1.89 13.61 3.81
CA THR A 12 0.86 14.43 4.48
C THR A 12 -0.52 13.74 4.47
N GLY A 13 -0.52 12.41 4.50
CA GLY A 13 -1.75 11.62 4.49
C GLY A 13 -2.28 11.38 5.91
N PRO A 14 -3.47 10.78 6.05
CA PRO A 14 -4.01 10.43 7.36
C PRO A 14 -3.11 9.50 8.17
N ALA A 15 -2.41 8.58 7.50
CA ALA A 15 -1.45 7.67 8.14
C ALA A 15 -0.26 8.43 8.76
N THR A 16 0.14 9.58 8.20
CA THR A 16 1.18 10.44 8.78
C THR A 16 0.77 10.93 10.17
N ILE A 17 -0.46 11.43 10.32
CA ILE A 17 -0.96 11.92 11.61
C ILE A 17 -1.04 10.77 12.63
N GLN A 18 -1.57 9.61 12.22
CA GLN A 18 -1.61 8.45 13.10
C GLN A 18 -0.20 8.08 13.58
N LEU A 19 0.76 7.98 12.66
CA LEU A 19 2.14 7.64 13.01
C LEU A 19 2.76 8.65 13.95
N ALA A 20 2.56 9.95 13.70
CA ALA A 20 3.09 11.00 14.58
C ALA A 20 2.57 10.86 16.01
N VAL A 21 1.26 10.73 16.20
CA VAL A 21 0.64 10.53 17.52
C VAL A 21 1.15 9.25 18.17
N THR A 22 1.22 8.16 17.41
CA THR A 22 1.70 6.86 17.91
C THR A 22 3.16 6.93 18.38
N LEU A 23 4.06 7.49 17.57
CA LEU A 23 5.49 7.57 17.88
C LEU A 23 5.77 8.48 19.06
N THR A 24 5.13 9.65 19.10
CA THR A 24 5.29 10.57 20.23
C THR A 24 4.73 9.97 21.52
N ASN A 25 3.51 9.43 21.51
CA ASN A 25 2.84 9.01 22.75
C ASN A 25 3.31 7.64 23.26
N LYS A 26 3.84 6.76 22.40
CA LYS A 26 4.24 5.39 22.78
C LYS A 26 5.74 5.18 22.87
N LEU A 27 6.54 5.98 22.15
CA LEU A 27 8.00 5.91 22.13
C LEU A 27 8.69 7.19 22.63
N ASN A 28 7.94 8.24 22.98
CA ASN A 28 8.48 9.54 23.38
C ASN A 28 9.49 10.11 22.35
N CYS A 29 9.18 9.91 21.07
CA CYS A 29 10.06 10.28 19.97
C CYS A 29 9.71 11.70 19.45
N PRO A 30 10.71 12.60 19.34
CA PRO A 30 10.70 13.74 18.43
C PRO A 30 10.26 13.38 17.01
N VAL A 31 9.16 13.99 16.55
CA VAL A 31 8.60 13.75 15.21
C VAL A 31 8.58 15.03 14.40
N GLY A 32 9.17 14.97 13.21
CA GLY A 32 8.96 15.93 12.13
C GLY A 32 8.05 15.37 11.03
N ILE A 33 7.42 16.26 10.27
CA ILE A 33 6.64 15.91 9.07
C ILE A 33 7.16 16.73 7.89
N ALA A 34 7.39 16.07 6.76
CA ALA A 34 7.65 16.74 5.49
C ALA A 34 6.66 16.31 4.42
N GLY A 35 6.24 17.25 3.57
CA GLY A 35 5.30 16.99 2.48
C GLY A 35 5.62 17.81 1.26
N ARG A 36 5.27 17.31 0.06
CA ARG A 36 5.38 18.09 -1.17
C ARG A 36 4.57 19.38 -1.09
N GLU A 37 4.99 20.40 -1.83
CA GLU A 37 4.15 21.56 -2.09
C GLU A 37 3.14 21.22 -3.18
N SER A 38 1.86 21.18 -2.82
CA SER A 38 0.75 20.89 -3.74
C SER A 38 -0.53 21.46 -3.15
N VAL A 39 -1.56 21.72 -3.96
CA VAL A 39 -2.78 22.33 -3.42
C VAL A 39 -3.53 21.38 -2.48
N ARG A 40 -3.25 20.06 -2.54
CA ARG A 40 -3.76 19.09 -1.55
C ARG A 40 -3.04 19.19 -0.20
N SER A 41 -1.73 19.34 -0.20
CA SER A 41 -0.94 19.46 1.04
C SER A 41 -1.02 20.87 1.64
N GLU A 42 -1.35 21.89 0.84
CA GLU A 42 -1.56 23.26 1.32
C GLU A 42 -2.64 23.32 2.42
N SER A 43 -3.80 22.70 2.21
CA SER A 43 -4.85 22.65 3.23
C SER A 43 -4.41 21.94 4.51
N PHE A 44 -3.56 20.91 4.39
CA PHE A 44 -3.00 20.22 5.55
C PHE A 44 -2.03 21.13 6.31
N PHE A 45 -1.11 21.80 5.62
CA PHE A 45 -0.16 22.71 6.25
C PHE A 45 -0.80 23.98 6.81
N ALA A 46 -1.92 24.44 6.24
CA ALA A 46 -2.72 25.52 6.79
C ALA A 46 -3.37 25.08 8.10
N ALA A 47 -4.03 23.92 8.12
CA ALA A 47 -4.64 23.36 9.33
C ALA A 47 -3.61 23.14 10.45
N LEU A 48 -2.42 22.60 10.13
CA LEU A 48 -1.34 22.47 11.10
C LEU A 48 -0.86 23.80 11.68
N LYS A 49 -0.85 24.87 10.87
CA LYS A 49 -0.45 26.19 11.36
C LYS A 49 -1.53 26.79 12.26
N GLU A 50 -2.80 26.61 11.91
CA GLU A 50 -3.95 27.05 12.70
C GLU A 50 -4.07 26.30 14.04
N SER A 51 -3.62 25.04 14.09
CA SER A 51 -3.64 24.20 15.29
C SER A 51 -2.38 24.31 16.16
N ASP A 52 -1.50 25.28 15.91
CA ASP A 52 -0.19 25.41 16.58
C ASP A 52 0.62 24.09 16.53
N HIS A 53 0.63 23.48 15.35
CA HIS A 53 1.26 22.20 15.04
C HIS A 53 0.75 21.00 15.87
N ARG A 54 -0.40 21.14 16.54
CA ARG A 54 -1.05 20.01 17.22
C ARG A 54 -1.83 19.18 16.22
N VAL A 55 -1.75 17.87 16.37
CA VAL A 55 -2.53 16.90 15.60
C VAL A 55 -3.31 15.98 16.52
N ARG A 56 -4.44 15.47 16.03
CA ARG A 56 -5.32 14.60 16.81
C ARG A 56 -5.80 13.40 16.01
N VAL A 57 -5.77 12.24 16.67
CA VAL A 57 -6.36 11.01 16.20
C VAL A 57 -7.58 10.68 17.05
N HIS A 58 -8.71 10.50 16.38
CA HIS A 58 -9.94 9.95 16.93
C HIS A 58 -10.10 8.48 16.50
N ILE A 59 -10.98 7.75 17.18
CA ILE A 59 -11.31 6.36 16.85
C ILE A 59 -12.80 6.20 16.58
N GLN A 60 -13.16 5.30 15.68
CA GLN A 60 -14.57 4.96 15.44
C GLN A 60 -15.05 3.83 16.37
N ASN A 61 -14.14 2.97 16.83
CA ASN A 61 -14.45 1.82 17.67
C ASN A 61 -13.57 1.86 18.93
N GLU A 62 -14.18 1.81 20.11
CA GLU A 62 -13.50 1.88 21.42
C GLU A 62 -12.45 0.78 21.60
N LYS A 63 -12.58 -0.36 20.90
CA LYS A 63 -11.54 -1.42 20.87
C LYS A 63 -10.19 -0.93 20.36
N HIS A 64 -10.16 0.20 19.66
CA HIS A 64 -8.94 0.82 19.14
C HIS A 64 -8.43 1.97 20.03
N GLY A 65 -8.81 2.03 21.31
CA GLY A 65 -8.39 3.05 22.27
C GLY A 65 -6.90 3.39 22.25
N GLN A 66 -6.04 2.39 22.01
CA GLN A 66 -4.59 2.58 21.94
C GLN A 66 -4.09 3.45 20.77
N MET A 67 -4.92 3.61 19.73
CA MET A 67 -4.64 4.45 18.56
C MET A 67 -5.00 5.93 18.80
N GLN A 68 -5.87 6.23 19.76
CA GLN A 68 -6.35 7.57 20.03
C GLN A 68 -5.28 8.41 20.73
N GLY A 69 -5.25 9.71 20.43
CA GLY A 69 -4.41 10.65 21.16
C GLY A 69 -4.19 11.95 20.40
N GLU A 70 -3.36 12.79 20.98
CA GLU A 70 -2.87 14.02 20.36
C GLU A 70 -1.40 14.22 20.69
N CYS A 71 -0.70 14.96 19.83
CA CYS A 71 0.67 15.42 20.07
C CYS A 71 0.91 16.73 19.32
N ALA A 72 2.00 17.41 19.66
CA ALA A 72 2.54 18.52 18.87
C ALA A 72 3.65 18.02 17.96
N ILE A 73 3.69 18.50 16.72
CA ILE A 73 4.73 18.19 15.75
C ILE A 73 5.88 19.19 15.93
N GLU A 74 7.10 18.70 16.14
CA GLU A 74 8.26 19.54 16.44
C GLU A 74 8.73 20.34 15.22
N HIS A 75 8.71 19.70 14.05
CA HIS A 75 9.15 20.31 12.80
C HIS A 75 8.20 19.99 11.64
N VAL A 76 7.82 21.01 10.88
CA VAL A 76 6.96 20.86 9.70
C VAL A 76 7.64 21.48 8.48
N TYR A 77 7.95 20.65 7.49
CA TYR A 77 8.65 21.06 6.26
C TYR A 77 7.70 21.06 5.06
N ARG A 78 7.61 22.22 4.40
CA ARG A 78 6.86 22.40 3.16
C ARG A 78 7.81 22.27 1.98
N GLY A 79 7.77 21.11 1.33
CA GLY A 79 8.72 20.69 0.31
C GLY A 79 9.87 19.88 0.90
N TYR A 80 10.24 18.79 0.23
CA TYR A 80 11.27 17.87 0.73
C TYR A 80 12.68 18.49 0.71
N GLY A 81 12.96 19.41 -0.21
CA GLY A 81 14.23 20.16 -0.24
C GLY A 81 14.38 21.22 0.85
N THR A 82 13.36 21.42 1.70
CA THR A 82 13.42 22.36 2.83
C THR A 82 13.76 21.67 4.16
N ILE A 83 13.94 20.35 4.14
CA ILE A 83 14.26 19.58 5.34
C ILE A 83 15.64 19.99 5.84
N THR A 84 15.72 20.31 7.13
CA THR A 84 16.96 20.64 7.82
C THR A 84 17.13 19.81 9.10
N GLY A 85 18.32 19.88 9.68
CA GLY A 85 18.66 19.21 10.94
C GLY A 85 18.94 17.72 10.78
N GLU A 86 19.14 17.05 11.92
CA GLU A 86 19.54 15.64 11.96
C GLU A 86 18.34 14.74 12.23
N TRP A 87 18.23 13.65 11.46
CA TRP A 87 17.15 12.68 11.55
C TRP A 87 17.70 11.26 11.50
N ASP A 88 17.47 10.48 12.56
CA ASP A 88 17.95 9.10 12.63
C ASP A 88 17.15 8.17 11.70
N THR A 89 15.83 8.40 11.64
CA THR A 89 14.89 7.53 10.95
C THR A 89 14.01 8.33 10.00
N LEU A 90 13.92 7.89 8.74
CA LEU A 90 12.90 8.35 7.81
C LEU A 90 11.76 7.32 7.72
N ILE A 91 10.51 7.77 7.77
CA ILE A 91 9.35 6.91 7.49
C ILE A 91 8.69 7.38 6.20
N MET A 92 8.72 6.54 5.17
CA MET A 92 8.07 6.79 3.88
C MET A 92 6.56 6.51 4.00
N ALA A 93 5.79 7.58 4.23
CA ALA A 93 4.32 7.57 4.29
C ALA A 93 3.67 8.13 3.01
N VAL A 94 4.47 8.30 1.94
CA VAL A 94 3.99 8.53 0.58
C VAL A 94 3.67 7.22 -0.13
N THR A 95 3.17 7.32 -1.35
CA THR A 95 2.86 6.18 -2.21
C THR A 95 4.15 5.59 -2.78
N ALA A 96 4.18 4.26 -3.03
CA ALA A 96 5.43 3.55 -3.35
C ALA A 96 6.08 4.02 -4.66
N ASP A 97 5.29 4.49 -5.62
CA ASP A 97 5.72 5.12 -6.88
C ASP A 97 6.45 6.47 -6.67
N ALA A 98 6.30 7.09 -5.50
CA ALA A 98 6.93 8.37 -5.19
C ALA A 98 8.24 8.24 -4.40
N TYR A 99 8.64 7.04 -3.94
CA TYR A 99 9.73 6.91 -2.97
C TYR A 99 11.05 7.51 -3.45
N VAL A 100 11.52 7.15 -4.65
CA VAL A 100 12.78 7.67 -5.20
C VAL A 100 12.67 9.16 -5.51
N ALA A 101 11.53 9.61 -6.06
CA ALA A 101 11.31 11.02 -6.37
C ALA A 101 11.34 11.90 -5.11
N VAL A 102 10.86 11.39 -3.96
CA VAL A 102 10.95 12.07 -2.67
C VAL A 102 12.39 12.10 -2.17
N LEU A 103 13.09 10.95 -2.14
CA LEU A 103 14.47 10.90 -1.64
C LEU A 103 15.43 11.79 -2.44
N LYS A 104 15.26 11.87 -3.78
CA LYS A 104 16.06 12.74 -4.66
C LYS A 104 15.95 14.25 -4.33
N GLN A 105 14.91 14.67 -3.62
CA GLN A 105 14.72 16.06 -3.22
C GLN A 105 15.35 16.39 -1.87
N ILE A 106 15.76 15.39 -1.10
CA ILE A 106 16.36 15.58 0.22
C ILE A 106 17.86 15.81 0.05
N ASP A 107 18.41 16.69 0.87
CA ASP A 107 19.84 16.96 0.90
C ASP A 107 20.66 15.66 1.14
N VAL A 108 21.73 15.50 0.36
CA VAL A 108 22.54 14.27 0.38
C VAL A 108 23.30 14.13 1.69
N GLU A 109 23.77 15.22 2.30
CA GLU A 109 24.47 15.19 3.59
C GLU A 109 23.53 14.73 4.71
N LEU A 110 22.25 15.12 4.65
CA LEU A 110 21.23 14.61 5.55
C LEU A 110 21.03 13.10 5.35
N LEU A 111 20.85 12.65 4.10
CA LEU A 111 20.66 11.23 3.78
C LEU A 111 21.83 10.36 4.23
N GLN A 112 23.07 10.88 4.22
CA GLN A 112 24.26 10.19 4.73
C GLN A 112 24.19 9.88 6.23
N GLN A 113 23.46 10.68 7.00
CA GLN A 113 23.34 10.53 8.46
C GLN A 113 22.19 9.60 8.88
N VAL A 114 21.25 9.32 7.97
CA VAL A 114 20.09 8.47 8.24
C VAL A 114 20.54 7.05 8.56
N LYS A 115 20.07 6.52 9.68
CA LYS A 115 20.38 5.17 10.16
C LYS A 115 19.35 4.15 9.69
N CYS A 116 18.10 4.58 9.53
CA CYS A 116 16.99 3.71 9.19
C CYS A 116 15.99 4.39 8.26
N ILE A 117 15.52 3.67 7.24
CA ILE A 117 14.37 4.08 6.42
C ILE A 117 13.31 2.99 6.51
N VAL A 118 12.09 3.39 6.88
CA VAL A 118 10.92 2.51 6.99
C VAL A 118 9.96 2.78 5.85
N LEU A 119 9.65 1.76 5.07
CA LEU A 119 8.63 1.80 4.03
C LEU A 119 7.30 1.35 4.63
N LEU A 120 6.36 2.29 4.81
CA LEU A 120 5.10 2.02 5.49
C LEU A 120 4.12 1.19 4.65
N SER A 121 4.06 1.45 3.34
CA SER A 121 3.16 0.76 2.42
C SER A 121 3.84 0.53 1.06
N PRO A 122 4.95 -0.23 1.04
CA PRO A 122 5.67 -0.55 -0.18
C PRO A 122 4.84 -1.44 -1.13
N THR A 123 5.25 -1.45 -2.39
CA THR A 123 4.94 -2.52 -3.33
C THR A 123 6.07 -3.56 -3.38
N PHE A 124 5.84 -4.69 -4.03
CA PHE A 124 6.85 -5.72 -4.25
C PHE A 124 8.07 -5.15 -4.99
N GLY A 125 9.25 -5.21 -4.36
CA GLY A 125 10.51 -4.70 -4.87
C GLY A 125 10.89 -3.31 -4.37
N SER A 126 10.06 -2.64 -3.57
CA SER A 126 10.35 -1.27 -3.11
C SER A 126 11.62 -1.18 -2.27
N ASN A 127 11.88 -2.16 -1.41
CA ASN A 127 13.12 -2.19 -0.64
C ASN A 127 14.36 -2.26 -1.54
N ALA A 128 14.33 -3.11 -2.56
CA ALA A 128 15.42 -3.25 -3.51
C ALA A 128 15.65 -1.93 -4.28
N LEU A 129 14.58 -1.26 -4.70
CA LEU A 129 14.65 0.06 -5.31
C LEU A 129 15.38 1.08 -4.42
N ILE A 130 14.97 1.19 -3.17
CA ILE A 130 15.55 2.16 -2.22
C ILE A 130 16.97 1.77 -1.81
N ARG A 131 17.25 0.48 -1.70
CA ARG A 131 18.59 -0.03 -1.42
C ARG A 131 19.57 0.33 -2.52
N HIS A 132 19.17 0.13 -3.78
CA HIS A 132 19.99 0.52 -4.92
C HIS A 132 20.25 2.03 -4.90
N PHE A 133 19.21 2.84 -4.68
CA PHE A 133 19.33 4.30 -4.61
C PHE A 133 20.26 4.77 -3.49
N MET A 134 20.15 4.18 -2.30
CA MET A 134 20.93 4.57 -1.13
C MET A 134 22.37 4.01 -1.12
N ARG A 135 22.69 3.05 -2.01
CA ARG A 135 23.97 2.33 -2.00
C ARG A 135 25.19 3.26 -2.03
N ASP A 136 25.12 4.30 -2.85
CA ASP A 136 26.23 5.25 -3.05
C ASP A 136 26.17 6.45 -2.09
N ILE A 137 25.10 6.54 -1.27
CA ILE A 137 24.87 7.64 -0.33
C ILE A 137 25.16 7.17 1.10
N GLN A 138 24.47 6.12 1.54
CA GLN A 138 24.65 5.50 2.85
C GLN A 138 24.45 3.98 2.73
N PRO A 139 25.49 3.21 2.38
CA PRO A 139 25.38 1.77 2.14
C PRO A 139 25.01 0.96 3.39
N ALA A 140 25.24 1.51 4.59
CA ALA A 140 24.94 0.86 5.87
C ALA A 140 23.54 1.19 6.40
N VAL A 141 22.72 1.96 5.66
CA VAL A 141 21.36 2.30 6.11
C VAL A 141 20.53 1.04 6.27
N GLU A 142 19.82 0.94 7.39
CA GLU A 142 18.85 -0.12 7.58
C GLU A 142 17.57 0.21 6.79
N LEU A 143 17.11 -0.70 5.93
CA LEU A 143 15.86 -0.55 5.20
C LEU A 143 14.84 -1.57 5.68
N ILE A 144 13.71 -1.08 6.17
CA ILE A 144 12.62 -1.88 6.73
C ILE A 144 11.39 -1.74 5.84
N SER A 145 10.81 -2.85 5.38
CA SER A 145 9.54 -2.86 4.67
C SER A 145 8.45 -3.46 5.53
N PHE A 146 7.36 -2.72 5.74
CA PHE A 146 6.09 -3.30 6.18
C PHE A 146 5.38 -3.95 4.99
N SER A 147 4.46 -4.88 5.25
CA SER A 147 3.57 -5.38 4.20
C SER A 147 2.49 -4.36 3.81
N THR A 148 2.04 -3.57 4.77
CA THR A 148 1.01 -2.54 4.60
C THR A 148 0.98 -1.65 5.85
N TYR A 149 0.39 -0.46 5.72
CA TYR A 149 -0.04 0.33 6.86
C TYR A 149 -0.95 -0.51 7.78
N PHE A 150 -0.71 -0.45 9.09
CA PHE A 150 -1.37 -1.26 10.12
C PHE A 150 -2.77 -0.77 10.50
N GLY A 151 -3.20 0.40 10.02
CA GLY A 151 -4.54 0.95 10.29
C GLY A 151 -5.38 1.16 9.03
N ALA A 152 -6.62 1.57 9.26
CA ALA A 152 -7.48 2.22 8.29
C ALA A 152 -7.82 3.61 8.84
N THR A 153 -7.17 4.64 8.30
CA THR A 153 -7.26 6.00 8.83
C THR A 153 -7.66 6.94 7.73
N ARG A 154 -8.62 7.81 8.02
CA ARG A 154 -9.13 8.83 7.11
C ARG A 154 -9.14 10.18 7.81
N TRP A 155 -9.26 11.24 7.03
CA TRP A 155 -9.55 12.56 7.58
C TRP A 155 -10.86 12.54 8.38
N ALA A 156 -10.91 13.30 9.47
CA ALA A 156 -12.11 13.40 10.29
C ALA A 156 -13.29 13.98 9.48
N GLY A 157 -13.01 14.99 8.66
CA GLY A 157 -13.88 15.47 7.60
C GLY A 157 -13.46 14.95 6.21
N ASP A 158 -13.99 15.55 5.14
CA ASP A 158 -13.71 15.12 3.76
C ASP A 158 -12.45 15.75 3.15
N ARG A 159 -11.67 16.51 3.93
CA ARG A 159 -10.52 17.29 3.46
C ARG A 159 -9.29 17.09 4.36
N PRO A 160 -8.07 17.24 3.80
CA PRO A 160 -6.84 17.25 4.61
C PRO A 160 -6.91 18.27 5.74
N SER A 161 -6.53 17.86 6.95
CA SER A 161 -6.57 18.67 8.18
C SER A 161 -5.56 18.16 9.22
N ASP A 162 -5.57 18.72 10.42
CA ASP A 162 -4.82 18.27 11.61
C ASP A 162 -5.49 17.09 12.35
N GLN A 163 -6.66 16.64 11.89
CA GLN A 163 -7.46 15.62 12.58
C GLN A 163 -7.85 14.44 11.69
N VAL A 164 -7.68 13.23 12.24
CA VAL A 164 -7.99 11.97 11.56
C VAL A 164 -8.86 11.07 12.43
N ILE A 165 -9.56 10.14 11.79
CA ILE A 165 -10.28 9.05 12.45
C ILE A 165 -9.68 7.72 11.98
N THR A 166 -9.23 6.92 12.93
CA THR A 166 -8.87 5.52 12.69
C THR A 166 -10.11 4.64 12.88
N THR A 167 -10.54 4.01 11.80
CA THR A 167 -11.78 3.23 11.74
C THR A 167 -11.55 1.75 12.01
N ALA A 168 -10.37 1.24 11.68
CA ALA A 168 -9.98 -0.15 11.92
C ALA A 168 -8.47 -0.26 12.12
N VAL A 169 -8.06 -1.34 12.79
CA VAL A 169 -6.67 -1.72 13.01
C VAL A 169 -6.51 -3.17 12.55
N LYS A 170 -5.44 -3.45 11.79
CA LYS A 170 -5.15 -4.81 11.31
C LYS A 170 -4.74 -5.69 12.50
N LYS A 171 -5.21 -6.94 12.52
CA LYS A 171 -4.79 -7.92 13.52
C LYS A 171 -3.32 -8.30 13.37
N LYS A 172 -2.85 -8.37 12.13
CA LYS A 172 -1.48 -8.75 11.78
C LYS A 172 -0.96 -7.88 10.64
N VAL A 173 0.31 -7.49 10.74
CA VAL A 173 1.12 -7.00 9.63
C VAL A 173 2.47 -7.71 9.63
N PHE A 174 3.16 -7.72 8.48
CA PHE A 174 4.45 -8.35 8.33
C PHE A 174 5.53 -7.29 8.16
N VAL A 175 6.74 -7.59 8.61
CA VAL A 175 7.89 -6.68 8.50
C VAL A 175 9.13 -7.44 8.07
N GLY A 176 9.98 -6.84 7.24
CA GLY A 176 11.29 -7.39 6.91
C GLY A 176 12.33 -6.28 6.87
N SER A 177 13.55 -6.57 7.32
CA SER A 177 14.66 -5.62 7.34
C SER A 177 15.87 -6.17 6.58
N THR A 178 16.66 -5.28 5.99
CA THR A 178 17.99 -5.62 5.44
C THR A 178 18.96 -6.11 6.51
N HIS A 179 18.70 -5.82 7.79
CA HIS A 179 19.50 -6.27 8.94
C HIS A 179 18.81 -7.39 9.76
N GLY A 180 17.83 -8.09 9.18
CA GLY A 180 17.12 -9.18 9.85
C GLY A 180 16.33 -8.69 11.07
N ARG A 181 16.41 -9.40 12.19
CA ARG A 181 15.71 -9.02 13.43
C ARG A 181 16.51 -7.98 14.23
N SER A 182 16.68 -6.79 13.66
CA SER A 182 17.40 -5.68 14.26
C SER A 182 16.69 -5.11 15.51
N PRO A 183 17.37 -4.29 16.32
CA PRO A 183 16.72 -3.55 17.41
C PRO A 183 15.55 -2.68 16.95
N ALA A 184 15.63 -2.12 15.73
CA ALA A 184 14.54 -1.33 15.15
C ALA A 184 13.31 -2.20 14.86
N VAL A 185 13.48 -3.41 14.33
CA VAL A 185 12.38 -4.37 14.12
C VAL A 185 11.77 -4.81 15.44
N VAL A 186 12.57 -5.05 16.47
CA VAL A 186 12.07 -5.39 17.82
C VAL A 186 11.24 -4.24 18.39
N LEU A 187 11.75 -3.00 18.33
CA LEU A 187 11.03 -1.81 18.79
C LEU A 187 9.71 -1.60 18.05
N LEU A 188 9.69 -1.79 16.72
CA LEU A 188 8.47 -1.72 15.92
C LEU A 188 7.48 -2.83 16.30
N GLY A 189 7.97 -4.02 16.67
CA GLY A 189 7.14 -5.12 17.16
C GLY A 189 6.46 -4.76 18.48
N GLU A 190 7.22 -4.28 19.46
CA GLU A 190 6.69 -3.80 20.74
C GLU A 190 5.69 -2.65 20.55
N LEU A 191 5.95 -1.75 19.60
CA LEU A 191 5.02 -0.70 19.23
C LEU A 191 3.70 -1.26 18.70
N CYS A 192 3.75 -2.20 17.74
CA CYS A 192 2.55 -2.81 17.18
C CYS A 192 1.75 -3.58 18.23
N ASP A 193 2.43 -4.31 19.13
CA ASP A 193 1.77 -5.04 20.23
C ASP A 193 1.00 -4.08 21.14
N LYS A 194 1.58 -2.92 21.48
CA LYS A 194 0.89 -1.86 22.24
C LYS A 194 -0.36 -1.31 21.52
N LEU A 195 -0.42 -1.41 20.19
CA LEU A 195 -1.56 -0.98 19.39
C LEU A 195 -2.60 -2.10 19.16
N GLY A 196 -2.33 -3.30 19.65
CA GLY A 196 -3.19 -4.47 19.45
C GLY A 196 -3.02 -5.13 18.08
N THR A 197 -1.85 -4.97 17.45
CA THR A 197 -1.49 -5.58 16.17
C THR A 197 -0.27 -6.46 16.32
N THR A 198 -0.32 -7.70 15.84
CA THR A 198 0.86 -8.55 15.75
C THR A 198 1.75 -8.11 14.59
N LEU A 199 3.05 -7.89 14.86
CA LEU A 199 4.07 -7.68 13.83
C LEU A 199 4.88 -8.96 13.61
N GLU A 200 4.65 -9.62 12.48
CA GLU A 200 5.35 -10.85 12.13
C GLU A 200 6.62 -10.53 11.33
N ALA A 201 7.79 -10.84 11.90
CA ALA A 201 9.08 -10.61 11.26
C ALA A 201 9.37 -11.69 10.20
N MET A 202 9.66 -11.24 8.99
CA MET A 202 9.99 -12.05 7.82
C MET A 202 11.50 -12.08 7.60
N GLN A 203 11.97 -13.10 6.87
CA GLN A 203 13.39 -13.29 6.57
C GLN A 203 13.99 -12.17 5.70
N SER A 204 13.18 -11.45 4.93
CA SER A 204 13.63 -10.34 4.10
C SER A 204 12.54 -9.29 3.89
N PRO A 205 12.90 -8.05 3.52
CA PRO A 205 11.94 -7.01 3.14
C PRO A 205 11.00 -7.44 2.02
N MET A 206 11.51 -8.08 0.95
CA MET A 206 10.66 -8.56 -0.16
C MET A 206 9.68 -9.65 0.28
N ALA A 207 10.07 -10.50 1.23
CA ALA A 207 9.14 -11.46 1.81
C ALA A 207 7.98 -10.76 2.55
N ALA A 208 8.26 -9.69 3.31
CA ALA A 208 7.20 -8.88 3.92
C ALA A 208 6.35 -8.14 2.88
N GLU A 209 6.96 -7.54 1.86
CA GLU A 209 6.25 -6.85 0.76
C GLU A 209 5.29 -7.78 0.01
N SER A 210 5.64 -9.07 -0.12
CA SER A 210 4.75 -10.06 -0.73
C SER A 210 3.47 -10.31 0.07
N ARG A 211 3.46 -10.04 1.39
CA ARG A 211 2.30 -10.21 2.27
C ARG A 211 1.35 -9.00 2.23
N ASN A 212 1.17 -8.41 1.03
CA ASN A 212 0.27 -7.30 0.77
C ASN A 212 -0.89 -7.77 -0.12
N ILE A 213 -2.11 -7.80 0.44
CA ILE A 213 -3.30 -8.31 -0.27
C ILE A 213 -3.60 -7.56 -1.56
N SER A 214 -3.31 -6.25 -1.62
CA SER A 214 -3.59 -5.44 -2.79
C SER A 214 -2.81 -5.87 -4.03
N LEU A 215 -1.66 -6.55 -3.88
CA LEU A 215 -0.90 -7.09 -5.01
C LEU A 215 -1.70 -8.14 -5.79
N PHE A 216 -2.56 -8.91 -5.10
CA PHE A 216 -3.29 -10.02 -5.67
C PHE A 216 -4.70 -9.64 -6.09
N VAL A 217 -5.33 -8.71 -5.35
CA VAL A 217 -6.77 -8.44 -5.52
C VAL A 217 -7.07 -7.16 -6.29
N HIS A 218 -6.22 -6.13 -6.22
CA HIS A 218 -6.52 -4.87 -6.91
C HIS A 218 -6.42 -4.96 -8.44
N PRO A 219 -5.37 -5.55 -9.04
CA PRO A 219 -5.27 -5.63 -10.49
C PRO A 219 -6.52 -6.23 -11.16
N PRO A 220 -7.03 -7.42 -10.76
CA PRO A 220 -8.25 -7.95 -11.36
C PRO A 220 -9.50 -7.12 -11.04
N LEU A 221 -9.59 -6.50 -9.85
CA LEU A 221 -10.75 -5.69 -9.45
C LEU A 221 -10.83 -4.34 -10.17
N PHE A 222 -9.70 -3.73 -10.56
CA PHE A 222 -9.68 -2.39 -11.13
C PHE A 222 -9.20 -2.32 -12.58
N MET A 223 -8.40 -3.27 -13.05
CA MET A 223 -7.80 -3.26 -14.40
C MET A 223 -8.54 -4.22 -15.36
N ASN A 224 -9.88 -4.14 -15.32
CA ASN A 224 -10.79 -4.84 -16.22
C ASN A 224 -11.72 -3.81 -16.89
N GLU A 225 -12.33 -4.17 -18.01
CA GLU A 225 -13.17 -3.25 -18.81
C GLU A 225 -14.32 -2.63 -18.01
N PHE A 226 -14.99 -3.38 -17.12
CA PHE A 226 -16.09 -2.84 -16.32
C PHE A 226 -15.61 -1.74 -15.37
N SER A 227 -14.55 -2.02 -14.61
CA SER A 227 -14.03 -1.08 -13.63
C SER A 227 -13.40 0.13 -14.29
N LEU A 228 -12.67 -0.05 -15.40
CA LEU A 228 -12.05 1.05 -16.13
C LEU A 228 -13.10 1.91 -16.83
N GLY A 229 -14.13 1.32 -17.43
CA GLY A 229 -15.28 2.09 -17.92
C GLY A 229 -15.93 2.93 -16.81
N ALA A 230 -16.08 2.38 -15.60
CA ALA A 230 -16.57 3.13 -14.46
C ALA A 230 -15.62 4.25 -14.00
N VAL A 231 -14.29 4.05 -14.01
CA VAL A 231 -13.27 5.05 -13.66
C VAL A 231 -13.23 6.20 -14.68
N PHE A 232 -13.28 5.89 -15.98
CA PHE A 232 -13.17 6.88 -17.05
C PHE A 232 -14.54 7.50 -17.43
N GLY A 233 -15.59 7.24 -16.66
CA GLY A 233 -16.86 7.98 -16.73
C GLY A 233 -17.91 7.41 -17.67
N GLU A 234 -17.76 6.19 -18.16
CA GLU A 234 -18.73 5.54 -19.05
C GLU A 234 -19.99 5.04 -18.32
N ALA A 235 -19.92 4.86 -16.99
CA ALA A 235 -21.04 4.34 -16.20
C ALA A 235 -22.05 5.43 -15.83
N HIS A 236 -23.32 5.23 -16.22
CA HIS A 236 -24.43 6.13 -15.86
C HIS A 236 -24.88 6.05 -14.39
N ALA A 237 -24.60 4.93 -13.72
CA ALA A 237 -24.93 4.71 -12.32
C ALA A 237 -23.68 4.39 -11.51
N LYS A 238 -23.71 4.76 -10.22
CA LYS A 238 -22.61 4.51 -9.28
C LYS A 238 -22.26 3.02 -9.23
N LYS A 239 -20.99 2.70 -9.44
CA LYS A 239 -20.45 1.34 -9.41
C LYS A 239 -19.61 1.10 -8.15
N TYR A 240 -19.54 -0.16 -7.74
CA TYR A 240 -18.89 -0.56 -6.50
C TYR A 240 -17.85 -1.63 -6.74
N VAL A 241 -16.69 -1.51 -6.11
CA VAL A 241 -15.52 -2.38 -6.33
C VAL A 241 -15.82 -3.83 -5.95
N TYR A 242 -16.56 -4.03 -4.86
CA TYR A 242 -16.71 -5.36 -4.23
C TYR A 242 -18.10 -5.98 -4.42
N LYS A 243 -18.93 -5.42 -5.31
CA LYS A 243 -20.24 -5.99 -5.64
C LYS A 243 -20.15 -6.94 -6.83
N MET A 244 -21.14 -7.82 -6.94
CA MET A 244 -21.35 -8.65 -8.13
C MET A 244 -21.84 -7.84 -9.31
N PHE A 245 -21.60 -8.31 -10.52
CA PHE A 245 -22.19 -7.74 -11.72
C PHE A 245 -23.74 -7.78 -11.65
N PRO A 246 -24.46 -6.69 -12.01
CA PRO A 246 -24.01 -5.48 -12.71
C PRO A 246 -23.64 -4.28 -11.81
N GLU A 247 -23.64 -4.44 -10.49
CA GLU A 247 -23.32 -3.37 -9.54
C GLU A 247 -21.81 -3.17 -9.36
N GLY A 248 -21.04 -4.24 -9.56
CA GLY A 248 -19.59 -4.26 -9.50
C GLY A 248 -18.95 -5.25 -10.48
N PRO A 249 -17.61 -5.36 -10.49
CA PRO A 249 -16.88 -6.14 -11.49
C PRO A 249 -16.84 -7.64 -11.20
N ILE A 250 -17.23 -8.08 -9.99
CA ILE A 250 -17.03 -9.47 -9.57
C ILE A 250 -17.90 -10.41 -10.40
N THR A 251 -17.22 -11.31 -11.09
CA THR A 251 -17.74 -12.33 -12.01
C THR A 251 -16.83 -13.56 -11.94
N GLN A 252 -17.29 -14.69 -12.48
CA GLN A 252 -16.45 -15.91 -12.56
C GLN A 252 -15.15 -15.66 -13.34
N SER A 253 -15.21 -14.94 -14.46
CA SER A 253 -14.02 -14.58 -15.25
C SER A 253 -13.03 -13.71 -14.48
N LEU A 254 -13.52 -12.76 -13.67
CA LEU A 254 -12.64 -11.94 -12.83
C LEU A 254 -11.93 -12.80 -11.78
N ILE A 255 -12.63 -13.74 -11.15
CA ILE A 255 -12.02 -14.63 -10.15
C ILE A 255 -10.97 -15.55 -10.78
N ARG A 256 -11.21 -16.03 -12.01
CA ARG A 256 -10.19 -16.76 -12.77
C ARG A 256 -8.95 -15.90 -13.01
N ASP A 257 -9.11 -14.69 -13.53
CA ASP A 257 -7.98 -13.77 -13.76
C ASP A 257 -7.22 -13.46 -12.45
N MET A 258 -7.93 -13.33 -11.33
CA MET A 258 -7.31 -13.13 -10.01
C MET A 258 -6.43 -14.32 -9.61
N LEU A 259 -6.90 -15.54 -9.81
CA LEU A 259 -6.15 -16.75 -9.46
C LEU A 259 -4.98 -17.00 -10.40
N GLU A 260 -5.13 -16.75 -11.70
CA GLU A 260 -4.01 -16.88 -12.64
C GLU A 260 -2.91 -15.85 -12.35
N ALA A 261 -3.26 -14.58 -12.10
CA ALA A 261 -2.29 -13.58 -11.68
C ALA A 261 -1.62 -13.92 -10.33
N TRP A 262 -2.36 -14.50 -9.39
CA TRP A 262 -1.77 -15.01 -8.14
C TRP A 262 -0.77 -16.16 -8.41
N LYS A 263 -1.08 -17.12 -9.29
CA LYS A 263 -0.16 -18.21 -9.66
C LYS A 263 1.11 -17.69 -10.37
N GLU A 264 0.96 -16.69 -11.23
CA GLU A 264 2.09 -15.99 -11.87
C GLU A 264 3.00 -15.36 -10.80
N MET A 265 2.41 -14.69 -9.80
CA MET A 265 3.14 -14.18 -8.64
C MET A 265 3.80 -15.28 -7.81
N MET A 266 3.15 -16.42 -7.58
CA MET A 266 3.75 -17.53 -6.82
C MET A 266 4.99 -18.09 -7.51
N SER A 267 4.93 -18.22 -8.84
CA SER A 267 6.08 -18.64 -9.65
C SER A 267 7.25 -17.67 -9.54
N MET A 268 6.96 -16.37 -9.42
CA MET A 268 7.95 -15.34 -9.15
C MET A 268 8.57 -15.46 -7.76
N LEU A 269 7.74 -15.66 -6.73
CA LEU A 269 8.21 -15.86 -5.35
C LEU A 269 9.12 -17.09 -5.26
N ASP A 270 8.77 -18.21 -5.89
CA ASP A 270 9.62 -19.41 -5.94
C ASP A 270 10.99 -19.13 -6.55
N ARG A 271 11.01 -18.41 -7.69
CA ARG A 271 12.25 -18.05 -8.39
C ARG A 271 13.15 -17.13 -7.56
N LEU A 272 12.58 -16.42 -6.60
CA LEU A 272 13.27 -15.55 -5.65
C LEU A 272 13.54 -16.23 -4.30
N GLY A 273 13.16 -17.49 -4.12
CA GLY A 273 13.32 -18.22 -2.85
C GLY A 273 12.44 -17.68 -1.73
N ILE A 274 11.31 -17.05 -2.05
CA ILE A 274 10.35 -16.51 -1.10
C ILE A 274 9.20 -17.50 -0.95
N GLU A 275 8.77 -17.72 0.29
CA GLU A 275 7.65 -18.62 0.59
C GLU A 275 6.36 -18.17 -0.11
N ARG A 276 5.73 -19.13 -0.81
CA ARG A 276 4.41 -19.00 -1.43
C ARG A 276 3.34 -18.58 -0.41
N ILE A 277 2.27 -18.00 -0.92
CA ILE A 277 1.15 -17.50 -0.13
C ILE A 277 -0.08 -18.31 -0.46
N ASN A 278 -0.67 -18.93 0.56
CA ASN A 278 -2.04 -19.44 0.47
C ASN A 278 -3.01 -18.24 0.43
N LEU A 279 -3.50 -17.91 -0.77
CA LEU A 279 -4.31 -16.71 -0.99
C LEU A 279 -5.59 -16.70 -0.17
N LEU A 280 -6.35 -17.80 -0.14
CA LEU A 280 -7.62 -17.87 0.57
C LEU A 280 -7.44 -17.72 2.08
N LYS A 281 -6.42 -18.39 2.63
CA LYS A 281 -6.03 -18.25 4.04
C LYS A 281 -5.63 -16.81 4.34
N PHE A 282 -4.77 -16.22 3.52
CA PHE A 282 -4.33 -14.85 3.69
C PHE A 282 -5.49 -13.84 3.61
N MET A 283 -6.45 -14.04 2.69
CA MET A 283 -7.66 -13.21 2.57
C MET A 283 -8.60 -13.30 3.78
N THR A 284 -8.63 -14.46 4.46
CA THR A 284 -9.61 -14.78 5.50
C THR A 284 -9.05 -14.57 6.91
N ASP A 285 -7.84 -15.08 7.18
CA ASP A 285 -7.24 -15.08 8.51
C ASP A 285 -6.55 -13.74 8.81
N ASP A 286 -5.84 -13.16 7.84
CA ASP A 286 -5.02 -11.97 8.03
C ASP A 286 -5.69 -10.66 7.55
N ASN A 287 -6.80 -10.77 6.80
CA ASN A 287 -7.53 -9.60 6.29
C ASN A 287 -8.96 -9.53 6.84
N TYR A 288 -9.95 -10.04 6.11
CA TYR A 288 -11.35 -9.97 6.53
C TYR A 288 -11.92 -11.37 6.69
N PRO A 289 -12.31 -11.76 7.93
CA PRO A 289 -12.83 -13.07 8.20
C PRO A 289 -14.22 -13.26 7.57
N VAL A 290 -14.57 -14.51 7.31
CA VAL A 290 -15.94 -14.92 6.99
C VAL A 290 -16.46 -15.85 8.08
N ARG A 291 -17.77 -16.10 8.08
CA ARG A 291 -18.40 -17.07 8.97
C ARG A 291 -17.89 -18.49 8.64
N PRO A 292 -17.61 -19.36 9.64
CA PRO A 292 -17.13 -20.73 9.40
C PRO A 292 -18.04 -21.58 8.51
N GLU A 293 -19.33 -21.25 8.46
CA GLU A 293 -20.34 -21.89 7.61
C GLU A 293 -20.17 -21.55 6.13
N SER A 294 -19.53 -20.41 5.81
CA SER A 294 -19.27 -19.99 4.43
C SER A 294 -18.06 -20.69 3.80
N LEU A 295 -17.00 -20.89 4.59
CA LEU A 295 -15.76 -21.52 4.13
C LEU A 295 -15.21 -22.46 5.21
N SER A 296 -15.06 -23.73 4.85
CA SER A 296 -14.52 -24.73 5.78
C SER A 296 -13.05 -24.46 6.08
N ARG A 297 -12.61 -24.83 7.30
CA ARG A 297 -11.20 -24.71 7.66
C ARG A 297 -10.31 -25.61 6.81
N HIS A 298 -10.82 -26.79 6.46
CA HIS A 298 -10.12 -27.74 5.58
C HIS A 298 -9.81 -27.12 4.21
N ASP A 299 -10.79 -26.47 3.58
CA ASP A 299 -10.60 -25.84 2.27
C ASP A 299 -9.65 -24.64 2.34
N ILE A 300 -9.73 -23.85 3.42
CA ILE A 300 -8.82 -22.71 3.65
C ILE A 300 -7.38 -23.19 3.78
N ASP A 301 -7.12 -24.20 4.62
CA ASP A 301 -5.76 -24.65 4.90
C ASP A 301 -5.15 -25.44 3.73
N ASN A 302 -5.96 -26.18 2.95
CA ASN A 302 -5.52 -26.98 1.80
C ASN A 302 -5.69 -26.28 0.45
N PHE A 303 -6.03 -24.98 0.45
CA PHE A 303 -6.38 -24.23 -0.77
C PHE A 303 -5.37 -24.39 -1.91
N MET A 304 -4.08 -24.41 -1.59
CA MET A 304 -3.00 -24.49 -2.58
C MET A 304 -2.92 -25.85 -3.29
N GLN A 305 -3.50 -26.89 -2.70
CA GLN A 305 -3.53 -28.26 -3.23
C GLN A 305 -4.84 -28.58 -3.98
N LEU A 306 -5.82 -27.67 -3.94
CA LEU A 306 -7.10 -27.88 -4.59
C LEU A 306 -7.02 -27.67 -6.09
N GLU A 307 -7.91 -28.36 -6.81
CA GLU A 307 -8.13 -28.17 -8.24
C GLU A 307 -8.57 -26.74 -8.57
N ALA A 308 -8.19 -26.25 -9.76
CA ALA A 308 -8.38 -24.84 -10.14
C ALA A 308 -9.84 -24.36 -10.05
N ILE A 309 -10.80 -25.18 -10.49
CA ILE A 309 -12.24 -24.83 -10.42
C ILE A 309 -12.69 -24.71 -8.95
N HIS A 310 -12.17 -25.56 -8.07
CA HIS A 310 -12.49 -25.49 -6.65
C HIS A 310 -11.88 -24.24 -6.01
N GLN A 311 -10.64 -23.87 -6.38
CA GLN A 311 -10.04 -22.61 -5.97
C GLN A 311 -10.87 -21.40 -6.43
N GLU A 312 -11.30 -21.38 -7.70
CA GLU A 312 -12.18 -20.35 -8.27
C GLU A 312 -13.48 -20.24 -7.47
N TYR A 313 -14.12 -21.38 -7.20
CA TYR A 313 -15.36 -21.43 -6.42
C TYR A 313 -15.18 -20.84 -5.02
N LEU A 314 -14.15 -21.24 -4.28
CA LEU A 314 -13.94 -20.77 -2.91
C LEU A 314 -13.64 -19.27 -2.83
N VAL A 315 -12.86 -18.73 -3.77
CA VAL A 315 -12.61 -17.27 -3.82
C VAL A 315 -13.89 -16.52 -4.22
N TYR A 316 -14.69 -17.05 -5.14
CA TYR A 316 -15.99 -16.47 -5.46
C TYR A 316 -16.92 -16.44 -4.23
N VAL A 317 -17.03 -17.57 -3.50
CA VAL A 317 -17.78 -17.66 -2.24
C VAL A 317 -17.25 -16.64 -1.23
N ARG A 318 -15.93 -16.53 -1.07
CA ARG A 318 -15.30 -15.54 -0.18
C ARG A 318 -15.79 -14.12 -0.47
N TYR A 319 -15.86 -13.71 -1.73
CA TYR A 319 -16.37 -12.38 -2.10
C TYR A 319 -17.89 -12.26 -1.87
N THR A 320 -18.68 -13.30 -2.15
CA THR A 320 -20.13 -13.28 -1.83
C THR A 320 -20.40 -13.10 -0.35
N SER A 321 -19.64 -13.78 0.51
CA SER A 321 -19.79 -13.74 1.97
C SER A 321 -19.42 -12.38 2.58
N LEU A 322 -18.80 -11.49 1.81
CA LEU A 322 -18.39 -10.16 2.22
C LEU A 322 -19.12 -9.05 1.44
N LEU A 323 -20.24 -9.38 0.78
CA LEU A 323 -21.15 -8.35 0.25
C LEU A 323 -21.70 -7.45 1.37
N ILE A 324 -21.91 -8.07 2.53
CA ILE A 324 -22.22 -7.44 3.81
C ILE A 324 -21.06 -7.69 4.80
N ASP A 325 -21.05 -6.99 5.93
CA ASP A 325 -20.22 -7.39 7.06
C ASP A 325 -20.99 -8.46 7.86
N PRO A 326 -20.60 -9.76 7.77
CA PRO A 326 -21.34 -10.84 8.39
C PRO A 326 -21.21 -10.86 9.92
N PHE A 327 -20.40 -9.98 10.50
CA PHE A 327 -20.23 -9.80 11.95
C PHE A 327 -20.84 -8.50 12.49
N SER A 328 -21.33 -7.62 11.60
CA SER A 328 -22.09 -6.44 12.03
C SER A 328 -23.42 -6.85 12.68
N GLU A 329 -23.94 -6.00 13.57
CA GLU A 329 -25.30 -6.18 14.09
C GLU A 329 -26.31 -5.86 12.98
N PRO A 330 -27.25 -6.77 12.66
CA PRO A 330 -28.26 -6.48 11.67
C PRO A 330 -29.26 -5.44 12.18
N ASP A 331 -29.83 -4.66 11.25
CA ASP A 331 -30.92 -3.76 11.55
C ASP A 331 -32.22 -4.52 11.93
N ARG A 332 -33.27 -3.78 12.30
CA ARG A 332 -34.58 -4.34 12.65
C ARG A 332 -35.25 -5.17 11.54
N ASN A 333 -34.76 -5.09 10.31
CA ASN A 333 -35.24 -5.86 9.16
C ASN A 333 -34.30 -7.02 8.81
N GLY A 334 -33.28 -7.31 9.63
CA GLY A 334 -32.29 -8.35 9.37
C GLY A 334 -31.20 -7.96 8.37
N ARG A 335 -31.04 -6.67 8.03
CA ARG A 335 -30.03 -6.20 7.07
C ARG A 335 -28.73 -5.86 7.79
N TYR A 336 -27.66 -6.49 7.34
CA TYR A 336 -26.31 -6.20 7.82
C TYR A 336 -25.73 -4.95 7.15
N PHE A 337 -24.64 -4.43 7.71
CA PHE A 337 -23.89 -3.31 7.12
C PHE A 337 -23.41 -3.67 5.71
N ASP A 338 -23.65 -2.78 4.73
CA ASP A 338 -23.23 -2.98 3.33
C ASP A 338 -21.72 -2.76 3.17
N PHE A 339 -20.96 -3.82 3.44
CA PHE A 339 -19.51 -3.83 3.37
C PHE A 339 -18.98 -3.68 1.93
N SER A 340 -19.76 -4.11 0.94
CA SER A 340 -19.40 -4.02 -0.48
C SER A 340 -19.58 -2.64 -1.11
N ALA A 341 -20.21 -1.69 -0.43
CA ALA A 341 -20.53 -0.36 -0.94
C ALA A 341 -19.32 0.60 -1.08
N VAL A 342 -18.17 0.09 -1.51
CA VAL A 342 -16.97 0.89 -1.81
C VAL A 342 -17.05 1.41 -3.25
N PRO A 343 -17.21 2.72 -3.48
CA PRO A 343 -17.42 3.24 -4.82
C PRO A 343 -16.14 3.21 -5.66
N ILE A 344 -16.30 2.90 -6.95
CA ILE A 344 -15.28 3.17 -7.96
C ILE A 344 -15.23 4.68 -8.17
N ARG A 345 -14.08 5.30 -7.88
CA ARG A 345 -13.89 6.73 -8.09
C ARG A 345 -13.64 6.99 -9.57
N GLN A 346 -14.18 8.09 -10.07
CA GLN A 346 -13.94 8.53 -11.43
C GLN A 346 -12.66 9.38 -11.51
N ILE A 347 -12.15 9.54 -12.73
CA ILE A 347 -11.24 10.64 -13.05
C ILE A 347 -11.86 11.96 -12.58
N PHE A 348 -11.02 12.89 -12.16
CA PHE A 348 -11.45 14.14 -11.57
C PHE A 348 -10.51 15.27 -12.00
N VAL A 349 -11.00 16.50 -11.97
CA VAL A 349 -10.14 17.68 -12.14
C VAL A 349 -9.52 17.99 -10.78
N ASP A 350 -8.20 17.99 -10.72
CA ASP A 350 -7.46 18.40 -9.54
C ASP A 350 -7.58 19.92 -9.31
N LYS A 351 -6.97 20.42 -8.25
CA LYS A 351 -7.13 21.84 -7.89
C LYS A 351 -6.32 22.76 -8.80
N GLU A 352 -5.35 22.21 -9.51
CA GLU A 352 -4.50 22.86 -10.50
C GLU A 352 -5.18 22.89 -11.90
N GLY A 353 -6.34 22.26 -12.03
CA GLY A 353 -7.15 22.25 -13.25
C GLY A 353 -6.79 21.14 -14.23
N TYR A 354 -6.01 20.15 -13.80
CA TYR A 354 -5.65 18.98 -14.60
C TYR A 354 -6.60 17.84 -14.31
N TRP A 355 -7.07 17.14 -15.34
CA TRP A 355 -7.66 15.83 -15.15
C TRP A 355 -6.62 14.87 -14.59
N ASP A 356 -6.94 14.19 -13.49
CA ASP A 356 -6.10 13.18 -12.87
C ASP A 356 -6.89 11.88 -12.64
N ILE A 357 -6.13 10.80 -12.48
CA ILE A 357 -6.66 9.46 -12.27
C ILE A 357 -6.67 9.17 -10.76
N PRO A 358 -7.78 8.63 -10.22
CA PRO A 358 -7.83 8.24 -8.82
C PRO A 358 -6.75 7.23 -8.45
N ARG A 359 -6.38 7.24 -7.17
CA ARG A 359 -5.36 6.36 -6.58
C ARG A 359 -5.49 4.90 -7.04
N MET A 360 -6.70 4.37 -7.06
CA MET A 360 -7.01 3.07 -7.66
C MET A 360 -7.72 3.38 -8.99
N PRO A 361 -7.19 2.97 -10.15
CA PRO A 361 -6.04 2.07 -10.35
C PRO A 361 -4.65 2.71 -10.51
N LYS A 362 -4.45 4.03 -10.37
CA LYS A 362 -3.14 4.68 -10.65
C LYS A 362 -1.94 4.01 -9.97
N GLU A 363 -2.03 3.75 -8.66
CA GLU A 363 -0.98 3.03 -7.93
C GLU A 363 -0.89 1.57 -8.36
N ASP A 364 -2.03 0.92 -8.59
CA ASP A 364 -2.07 -0.49 -8.98
C ASP A 364 -1.41 -0.70 -10.36
N TYR A 365 -1.50 0.29 -11.26
CA TYR A 365 -0.74 0.29 -12.51
C TYR A 365 0.77 0.25 -12.27
N TYR A 366 1.31 1.13 -11.42
CA TYR A 366 2.74 1.09 -11.07
C TYR A 366 3.14 -0.27 -10.49
N ARG A 367 2.38 -0.79 -9.52
CA ARG A 367 2.67 -2.09 -8.89
C ARG A 367 2.69 -3.22 -9.91
N THR A 368 1.68 -3.29 -10.76
CA THR A 368 1.56 -4.31 -11.81
C THR A 368 2.68 -4.18 -12.85
N LYS A 369 3.12 -2.96 -13.19
CA LYS A 369 4.26 -2.75 -14.10
C LYS A 369 5.58 -3.20 -13.50
N ILE A 370 5.82 -2.94 -12.21
CA ILE A 370 7.00 -3.46 -11.52
C ILE A 370 7.01 -4.99 -11.51
N ILE A 371 5.87 -5.61 -11.18
CA ILE A 371 5.70 -7.07 -11.22
C ILE A 371 5.94 -7.60 -12.64
N GLN A 372 5.33 -7.01 -13.67
CA GLN A 372 5.52 -7.39 -15.07
C GLN A 372 7.00 -7.35 -15.47
N GLY A 373 7.71 -6.27 -15.12
CA GLY A 373 9.13 -6.13 -15.42
C GLY A 373 9.99 -7.17 -14.69
N LEU A 374 9.66 -7.48 -13.43
CA LEU A 374 10.33 -8.53 -12.67
C LEU A 374 10.10 -9.93 -13.25
N ALA A 375 8.86 -10.24 -13.69
CA ALA A 375 8.56 -11.50 -14.36
C ALA A 375 9.45 -11.68 -15.61
N ARG A 376 9.54 -10.64 -16.44
CA ARG A 376 10.39 -10.62 -17.64
C ARG A 376 11.87 -10.78 -17.29
N TYR A 377 12.37 -10.05 -16.30
CA TYR A 377 13.76 -10.18 -15.85
C TYR A 377 14.09 -11.60 -15.36
N LEU A 378 13.15 -12.25 -14.68
CA LEU A 378 13.32 -13.60 -14.17
C LEU A 378 13.07 -14.71 -15.22
N GLY A 379 12.70 -14.34 -16.45
CA GLY A 379 12.37 -15.26 -17.53
C GLY A 379 11.06 -16.02 -17.30
N LEU A 380 10.10 -15.43 -16.58
CA LEU A 380 8.81 -16.02 -16.25
C LEU A 380 7.71 -15.48 -17.17
N SER A 381 6.75 -16.35 -17.50
CA SER A 381 5.54 -15.97 -18.22
C SER A 381 4.54 -15.32 -17.27
N SER A 382 3.93 -14.21 -17.71
CA SER A 382 2.94 -13.47 -16.92
C SER A 382 1.76 -12.95 -17.77
N PRO A 383 1.07 -13.81 -18.54
CA PRO A 383 0.07 -13.39 -19.53
C PRO A 383 -1.13 -12.66 -18.91
N THR A 384 -1.54 -13.02 -17.69
CA THR A 384 -2.67 -12.40 -17.01
C THR A 384 -2.29 -11.00 -16.50
N ILE A 385 -1.09 -10.86 -15.96
CA ILE A 385 -0.51 -9.55 -15.63
C ILE A 385 -0.36 -8.68 -16.89
N ASP A 386 0.13 -9.24 -18.01
CA ASP A 386 0.23 -8.53 -19.30
C ASP A 386 -1.15 -8.07 -19.79
N LYS A 387 -2.18 -8.91 -19.66
CA LYS A 387 -3.58 -8.56 -19.97
C LYS A 387 -4.06 -7.37 -19.14
N PHE A 388 -3.82 -7.34 -17.82
CA PHE A 388 -4.22 -6.20 -16.98
C PHE A 388 -3.55 -4.90 -17.44
N ILE A 389 -2.24 -4.93 -17.71
CA ILE A 389 -1.50 -3.77 -18.21
C ILE A 389 -2.07 -3.29 -19.54
N ALA A 390 -2.28 -4.19 -20.50
CA ALA A 390 -2.82 -3.83 -21.81
C ALA A 390 -4.23 -3.23 -21.71
N THR A 391 -5.08 -3.77 -20.84
CA THR A 391 -6.44 -3.26 -20.61
C THR A 391 -6.42 -1.84 -20.05
N TYR A 392 -5.54 -1.58 -19.08
CA TYR A 392 -5.37 -0.25 -18.49
C TYR A 392 -4.78 0.76 -19.49
N GLU A 393 -3.67 0.41 -20.15
CA GLU A 393 -3.02 1.29 -21.14
C GLU A 393 -3.95 1.59 -22.32
N GLY A 394 -4.72 0.61 -22.80
CA GLY A 394 -5.75 0.85 -23.83
C GLY A 394 -6.87 1.79 -23.35
N SER A 395 -7.25 1.75 -22.08
CA SER A 395 -8.23 2.68 -21.49
C SER A 395 -7.63 4.09 -21.33
N LEU A 396 -6.35 4.20 -20.95
CA LEU A 396 -5.64 5.48 -20.89
C LEU A 396 -5.58 6.16 -22.25
N GLU A 397 -5.26 5.41 -23.31
CA GLU A 397 -5.20 5.94 -24.67
C GLU A 397 -6.56 6.47 -25.14
N ARG A 398 -7.64 5.71 -24.90
CA ARG A 398 -9.02 6.14 -25.19
C ARG A 398 -9.40 7.40 -24.42
N ALA A 399 -9.11 7.44 -23.11
CA ALA A 399 -9.41 8.59 -22.27
C ALA A 399 -8.61 9.82 -22.67
N SER A 400 -7.32 9.66 -23.01
CA SER A 400 -6.45 10.74 -23.48
C SER A 400 -6.95 11.32 -24.80
N LEU A 401 -7.46 10.48 -25.71
CA LEU A 401 -8.08 10.93 -26.95
C LEU A 401 -9.38 11.70 -26.69
N ALA A 402 -10.22 11.21 -25.78
CA ALA A 402 -11.48 11.87 -25.41
C ALA A 402 -11.25 13.24 -24.72
N LEU A 403 -10.15 13.38 -24.00
CA LEU A 403 -9.74 14.61 -23.31
C LEU A 403 -8.79 15.48 -24.14
N ARG A 404 -8.65 15.23 -25.46
CA ARG A 404 -7.74 16.00 -26.31
C ARG A 404 -8.05 17.50 -26.25
N GLY A 405 -7.02 18.29 -25.94
CA GLY A 405 -7.13 19.75 -25.78
C GLY A 405 -7.47 20.20 -24.35
N GLN A 406 -7.79 19.27 -23.43
CA GLN A 406 -7.89 19.54 -22.00
C GLN A 406 -6.50 19.43 -21.34
N LYS A 407 -6.37 19.99 -20.13
CA LYS A 407 -5.20 19.75 -19.28
C LYS A 407 -5.35 18.38 -18.61
N VAL A 408 -4.37 17.50 -18.80
CA VAL A 408 -4.31 16.16 -18.20
C VAL A 408 -3.01 15.99 -17.44
N SER A 409 -3.05 15.31 -16.30
CA SER A 409 -1.85 15.01 -15.51
C SER A 409 -0.98 13.97 -16.22
N ASP A 410 0.26 13.82 -15.77
CA ASP A 410 1.17 12.77 -16.26
C ASP A 410 0.63 11.35 -16.02
N ALA A 411 -0.41 11.17 -15.18
CA ALA A 411 -1.04 9.88 -14.97
C ALA A 411 -1.72 9.33 -16.24
N PHE A 412 -2.03 10.18 -17.22
CA PHE A 412 -2.59 9.78 -18.51
C PHE A 412 -1.55 9.26 -19.51
N ALA A 413 -0.25 9.43 -19.22
CA ALA A 413 0.81 8.88 -20.05
C ALA A 413 1.05 7.40 -19.76
N VAL A 414 1.44 6.64 -20.79
CA VAL A 414 1.93 5.27 -20.62
C VAL A 414 3.34 5.33 -20.04
N HIS A 415 3.53 4.70 -18.88
CA HIS A 415 4.79 4.70 -18.15
C HIS A 415 5.46 3.34 -18.24
N ARG A 416 6.77 3.33 -18.46
CA ARG A 416 7.57 2.09 -18.50
C ARG A 416 8.27 1.77 -17.18
N PHE A 417 8.53 2.78 -16.36
CA PHE A 417 9.28 2.66 -15.09
C PHE A 417 10.62 1.92 -15.24
N GLU A 418 11.31 2.12 -16.37
CA GLU A 418 12.53 1.38 -16.71
C GLU A 418 13.66 1.59 -15.70
N ASP A 419 13.83 2.81 -15.20
CA ASP A 419 14.88 3.12 -14.24
C ASP A 419 14.65 2.43 -12.90
N ASP A 420 13.42 2.44 -12.40
CA ASP A 420 13.04 1.72 -11.19
C ASP A 420 13.25 0.21 -11.35
N LEU A 421 12.81 -0.35 -12.48
CA LEU A 421 13.01 -1.76 -12.79
C LEU A 421 14.49 -2.13 -12.87
N LYS A 422 15.33 -1.32 -13.53
CA LYS A 422 16.79 -1.57 -13.59
C LYS A 422 17.38 -1.60 -12.19
N MET A 423 17.09 -0.61 -11.35
CA MET A 423 17.58 -0.54 -9.98
C MET A 423 17.15 -1.77 -9.14
N ILE A 424 15.89 -2.16 -9.22
CA ILE A 424 15.37 -3.34 -8.51
C ILE A 424 16.07 -4.61 -9.00
N CYS A 425 16.15 -4.81 -10.31
CA CYS A 425 16.73 -6.02 -10.90
C CYS A 425 18.23 -6.15 -10.57
N SER A 426 18.97 -5.05 -10.61
CA SER A 426 20.40 -5.03 -10.21
C SER A 426 20.60 -5.50 -8.77
N GLU A 427 19.76 -5.07 -7.82
CA GLU A 427 19.85 -5.53 -6.42
C GLU A 427 19.48 -7.01 -6.24
N ILE A 428 18.53 -7.51 -7.05
CA ILE A 428 18.20 -8.94 -7.05
C ILE A 428 19.38 -9.76 -7.57
N GLU A 429 20.11 -9.27 -8.58
CA GLU A 429 21.28 -9.93 -9.15
C GLU A 429 22.44 -10.02 -8.16
N THR A 430 22.76 -8.92 -7.48
CA THR A 430 23.83 -8.87 -6.48
C THR A 430 23.61 -9.85 -5.33
N ARG A 431 22.36 -10.18 -4.99
CA ARG A 431 22.04 -11.20 -3.98
C ARG A 431 22.17 -12.65 -4.48
N LYS A 432 22.16 -12.90 -5.79
CA LYS A 432 22.31 -14.24 -6.38
C LYS A 432 23.76 -14.66 -6.56
N GLN A 433 24.71 -13.73 -6.52
CA GLN A 433 26.13 -14.08 -6.51
C GLN A 433 26.50 -14.59 -5.10
N PRO A 434 27.01 -15.83 -4.96
CA PRO A 434 27.60 -16.24 -3.69
C PRO A 434 28.76 -15.30 -3.41
N ILE A 435 28.84 -14.80 -2.16
CA ILE A 435 30.03 -14.13 -1.65
C ILE A 435 31.17 -15.15 -1.84
N GLY A 436 31.96 -14.95 -2.90
CA GLY A 436 33.13 -15.76 -3.17
C GLY A 436 34.02 -15.68 -1.94
N GLY A 437 34.37 -16.85 -1.40
CA GLY A 437 35.34 -16.93 -0.33
C GLY A 437 36.63 -16.25 -0.74
N THR A 438 37.07 -15.31 0.09
CA THR A 438 38.46 -14.92 0.25
C THR A 438 38.76 -14.97 1.73
#